data_AF-A0A3D0PYN7-F1
#
_entry.id   AF-A0A3D0PYN7-F1
#
_cell.length_a   1.000
_cell.length_b   1.000
_cell.length_c   1.000
_cell.angle_alpha   90.00
_cell.angle_beta   90.00
_cell.angle_gamma   90.00
#
_symmetry.space_group_name_H-M   'P 1'
#
loop_
_entity.id
_entity.type
_entity.pdbx_description
1 polymer ?
#
loop_
_entity_poly.entity_id
_entity_poly.type
_entity_poly.pdbx_seq_one_letter_code
_entity_poly.pdbx_strand_id
1 'polypeptide(L)'
;PIFQPGSVFDRVSKGGLAKQEQTIEVDGMTSDDAKRTDDFTVQFQMARHPELLPFLAMNTMLYDDLYAWLEALGDPDIDAALSRNAGYAEYRKATGK
;
A
#
# COMPACT_ATOMS: atom_id res chain seq x y z
N PRO A 1 -24.19 -10.19 -25.27
CA PRO A 1 -22.71 -10.11 -25.26
C PRO A 1 -22.19 -9.89 -23.84
N ILE A 2 -21.52 -10.91 -23.30
CA ILE A 2 -20.88 -10.96 -21.98
C ILE A 2 -19.57 -10.13 -21.99
N PHE A 3 -19.46 -9.13 -21.13
CA PHE A 3 -18.21 -8.38 -20.92
C PHE A 3 -17.60 -8.76 -19.56
N GLN A 4 -16.32 -9.11 -19.64
CA GLN A 4 -15.43 -9.68 -18.62
C GLN A 4 -14.70 -8.56 -17.84
N PRO A 5 -14.10 -8.85 -16.66
CA PRO A 5 -13.82 -7.88 -15.60
C PRO A 5 -12.55 -7.05 -15.87
N GLY A 6 -12.51 -5.82 -15.35
CA GLY A 6 -11.32 -4.96 -15.36
C GLY A 6 -11.54 -3.60 -16.03
N SER A 7 -12.51 -2.82 -15.56
CA SER A 7 -12.61 -1.40 -15.93
C SER A 7 -11.77 -0.55 -14.97
N VAL A 8 -10.47 -0.50 -15.21
CA VAL A 8 -9.50 0.44 -14.60
C VAL A 8 -9.51 1.83 -15.26
N PHE A 9 -10.47 2.13 -16.12
CA PHE A 9 -10.56 3.42 -16.82
C PHE A 9 -11.99 3.95 -16.85
N ASP A 10 -12.51 4.46 -15.73
CA ASP A 10 -13.58 5.45 -15.78
C ASP A 10 -13.62 6.33 -14.51
N ARG A 11 -12.76 7.36 -14.48
CA ARG A 11 -13.14 8.74 -14.09
C ARG A 11 -11.97 9.71 -14.20
N VAL A 12 -11.79 10.27 -15.40
CA VAL A 12 -11.34 11.66 -15.53
C VAL A 12 -12.59 12.53 -15.43
N SER A 13 -12.77 13.22 -14.31
CA SER A 13 -13.60 14.42 -14.26
C SER A 13 -13.33 15.27 -13.02
N LYS A 14 -12.85 16.48 -13.31
CA LYS A 14 -12.85 17.72 -12.50
C LYS A 14 -11.62 17.98 -11.61
N GLY A 15 -10.68 18.73 -12.22
CA GLY A 15 -10.26 20.04 -11.73
C GLY A 15 -9.28 20.06 -10.55
N GLY A 16 -8.00 20.25 -10.86
CA GLY A 16 -6.99 20.62 -9.87
C GLY A 16 -5.63 20.01 -10.18
N LEU A 17 -4.73 20.82 -10.73
CA LEU A 17 -3.36 20.44 -11.03
C LEU A 17 -2.59 20.18 -9.72
N ALA A 18 -2.40 18.92 -9.36
CA ALA A 18 -1.36 18.47 -8.44
C ALA A 18 -1.05 17.01 -8.78
N LYS A 19 0.03 16.81 -9.55
CA LYS A 19 0.82 15.57 -9.64
C LYS A 19 0.06 14.32 -9.21
N GLN A 20 -0.80 13.81 -10.10
CA GLN A 20 -1.44 12.51 -9.92
C GLN A 20 -0.35 11.44 -10.08
N GLU A 21 0.41 11.21 -9.00
CA GLU A 21 0.96 9.89 -8.74
C GLU A 21 -0.22 8.92 -8.88
N GLN A 22 0.00 7.83 -9.61
CA GLN A 22 -1.03 6.89 -10.03
C GLN A 22 -1.68 6.26 -8.79
N THR A 23 -2.71 6.91 -8.25
CA THR A 23 -3.50 6.40 -7.14
C THR A 23 -4.37 5.28 -7.71
N ILE A 24 -4.03 4.04 -7.36
CA ILE A 24 -4.82 2.88 -7.72
C ILE A 24 -5.93 2.72 -6.68
N GLU A 25 -7.09 2.23 -7.13
CA GLU A 25 -8.23 1.91 -6.28
C GLU A 25 -8.56 0.43 -6.45
N VAL A 26 -8.66 -0.30 -5.34
CA VAL A 26 -8.94 -1.73 -5.29
C VAL A 26 -9.98 -1.98 -4.22
N ASP A 27 -11.12 -2.55 -4.59
CA ASP A 27 -12.23 -2.85 -3.67
C ASP A 27 -12.73 -1.62 -2.85
N GLY A 28 -12.58 -0.42 -3.41
CA GLY A 28 -12.92 0.84 -2.73
C GLY A 28 -11.84 1.38 -1.77
N MET A 29 -10.67 0.72 -1.70
CA MET A 29 -9.48 1.18 -0.96
C MET A 29 -8.46 1.75 -1.94
N THR A 30 -7.85 2.89 -1.61
CA THR A 30 -6.87 3.51 -2.50
C THR A 30 -5.43 3.27 -2.03
N SER A 31 -4.48 3.35 -2.95
CA SER A 31 -3.06 3.34 -2.57
C SER A 31 -2.64 4.56 -1.74
N ASP A 32 -3.36 5.67 -1.83
CA ASP A 32 -3.11 6.83 -0.96
C ASP A 32 -3.52 6.54 0.48
N ASP A 33 -4.68 5.90 0.68
CA ASP A 33 -5.12 5.41 1.98
C ASP A 33 -4.12 4.39 2.53
N ALA A 34 -3.66 3.44 1.71
CA ALA A 34 -2.68 2.44 2.13
C ALA A 34 -1.38 3.05 2.69
N LYS A 35 -0.93 4.18 2.14
CA LYS A 35 0.26 4.91 2.58
C LYS A 35 0.08 5.69 3.88
N ARG A 36 -1.15 6.00 4.28
CA ARG A 36 -1.46 6.94 5.38
C ARG A 36 -2.33 6.35 6.48
N THR A 37 -2.95 5.20 6.25
CA THR A 37 -3.90 4.59 7.18
C THR A 37 -3.19 4.14 8.47
N ASP A 38 -3.72 4.53 9.62
CA ASP A 38 -3.30 4.00 10.93
C ASP A 38 -4.25 2.93 11.46
N ASP A 39 -5.38 2.69 10.78
CA ASP A 39 -6.38 1.72 11.24
C ASP A 39 -5.95 0.29 10.92
N PHE A 40 -5.74 -0.51 11.96
CA PHE A 40 -5.29 -1.89 11.85
C PHE A 40 -6.25 -2.78 11.04
N THR A 41 -7.56 -2.53 11.12
CA THR A 41 -8.55 -3.30 10.35
C THR A 41 -8.42 -3.00 8.87
N VAL A 42 -8.26 -1.72 8.52
CA VAL A 42 -8.07 -1.27 7.15
C VAL A 42 -6.75 -1.80 6.58
N GLN A 43 -5.65 -1.71 7.34
CA GLN A 43 -4.36 -2.28 6.95
C GLN A 43 -4.46 -3.78 6.65
N PHE A 44 -5.18 -4.55 7.48
CA PHE A 44 -5.39 -5.97 7.24
C PHE A 44 -6.24 -6.26 5.99
N GLN A 45 -7.30 -5.49 5.75
CA GLN A 45 -8.08 -5.65 4.51
C GLN A 45 -7.22 -5.33 3.29
N MET A 46 -6.48 -4.22 3.31
CA MET A 46 -5.57 -3.84 2.24
C MET A 46 -4.48 -4.88 1.99
N ALA A 47 -3.98 -5.55 3.03
CA ALA A 47 -2.98 -6.62 2.91
C ALA A 47 -3.50 -7.85 2.13
N ARG A 48 -4.82 -7.99 1.97
CA ARG A 48 -5.42 -9.03 1.12
C ARG A 48 -5.38 -8.68 -0.37
N HIS A 49 -4.99 -7.45 -0.71
CA HIS A 49 -4.89 -6.95 -2.07
C HIS A 49 -3.42 -6.76 -2.46
N PRO A 50 -2.84 -7.66 -3.29
CA PRO A 50 -1.44 -7.60 -3.69
C PRO A 50 -1.04 -6.23 -4.27
N GLU A 51 -1.95 -5.62 -5.02
CA GLU A 51 -1.77 -4.31 -5.65
C GLU A 51 -1.52 -3.19 -4.63
N LEU A 52 -2.07 -3.29 -3.42
CA LEU A 52 -1.91 -2.29 -2.35
C LEU A 52 -0.68 -2.54 -1.46
N LEU A 53 -0.06 -3.73 -1.53
CA LEU A 53 1.09 -4.10 -0.71
C LEU A 53 2.31 -3.17 -0.84
N PRO A 54 2.79 -2.80 -2.04
CA PRO A 54 3.92 -1.89 -2.14
C PRO A 54 3.61 -0.51 -1.57
N PHE A 55 2.34 -0.11 -1.52
CA PHE A 55 1.90 1.16 -0.92
C PHE A 55 1.77 1.06 0.59
N LEU A 56 1.27 -0.07 1.12
CA LEU A 56 1.31 -0.38 2.55
C LEU A 56 2.76 -0.34 3.05
N ALA A 57 3.70 -0.93 2.32
CA ALA A 57 5.12 -0.91 2.66
C ALA A 57 5.72 0.49 2.81
N MET A 58 5.14 1.52 2.19
CA MET A 58 5.56 2.92 2.33
C MET A 58 4.94 3.62 3.55
N ASN A 59 3.97 3.01 4.22
CA ASN A 59 3.25 3.59 5.33
C ASN A 59 4.06 3.49 6.62
N THR A 60 4.41 4.62 7.23
CA THR A 60 5.19 4.66 8.48
C THR A 60 4.42 4.17 9.70
N MET A 61 3.09 4.09 9.61
CA MET A 61 2.16 3.74 10.69
C MET A 61 1.71 2.27 10.64
N LEU A 62 2.36 1.41 9.84
CA LEU A 62 2.09 -0.03 9.91
C LEU A 62 2.52 -0.59 11.28
N TYR A 63 1.80 -1.60 11.73
CA TYR A 63 2.21 -2.38 12.90
C TYR A 63 3.32 -3.38 12.56
N ASP A 64 4.07 -3.74 13.60
CA ASP A 64 5.29 -4.53 13.52
C ASP A 64 5.12 -5.89 12.80
N ASP A 65 4.04 -6.62 13.09
CA ASP A 65 3.78 -7.90 12.43
C ASP A 65 3.51 -7.76 10.93
N LEU A 66 2.92 -6.63 10.49
CA LEU A 66 2.67 -6.41 9.07
C LEU A 66 3.98 -6.07 8.33
N TYR A 67 4.89 -5.32 8.97
CA TYR A 67 6.24 -5.13 8.44
C TYR A 67 6.98 -6.46 8.30
N ALA A 68 6.91 -7.32 9.31
CA ALA A 68 7.52 -8.66 9.26
C ALA A 68 6.94 -9.50 8.12
N TRP A 69 5.62 -9.45 7.94
CA TRP A 69 4.93 -10.19 6.91
C TRP A 69 5.27 -9.68 5.50
N LEU A 70 5.30 -8.35 5.29
CA LEU A 70 5.69 -7.74 4.01
C LEU A 70 7.14 -8.10 3.63
N GLU A 71 8.08 -8.04 4.58
CA GLU A 71 9.46 -8.49 4.38
C GLU A 71 9.53 -9.98 4.02
N ALA A 72 8.71 -10.82 4.66
CA ALA A 72 8.68 -12.26 4.44
C ALA A 72 8.16 -12.66 3.05
N LEU A 73 7.47 -11.77 2.33
CA LEU A 73 7.05 -12.01 0.94
C LEU A 73 8.26 -12.08 0.00
N GLY A 74 9.36 -11.38 0.32
CA GLY A 74 10.56 -11.31 -0.52
C GLY A 74 10.31 -10.70 -1.90
N ASP A 75 9.31 -9.83 -2.01
CA ASP A 75 8.97 -9.14 -3.24
C ASP A 75 9.86 -7.90 -3.39
N PRO A 76 10.59 -7.75 -4.51
CA PRO A 76 11.59 -6.69 -4.66
C PRO A 76 10.99 -5.29 -4.65
N ASP A 77 9.74 -5.11 -5.12
CA ASP A 77 9.07 -3.82 -5.11
C ASP A 77 8.61 -3.44 -3.70
N ILE A 78 8.12 -4.42 -2.93
CA ILE A 78 7.77 -4.26 -1.51
C ILE A 78 9.03 -3.97 -0.67
N ASP A 79 10.10 -4.76 -0.83
CA ASP A 79 11.37 -4.57 -0.12
C ASP A 79 11.98 -3.20 -0.41
N ALA A 80 11.94 -2.74 -1.67
CA ALA A 80 12.40 -1.40 -2.04
C ALA A 80 11.56 -0.30 -1.39
N ALA A 81 10.25 -0.50 -1.25
CA ALA A 81 9.37 0.44 -0.55
C ALA A 81 9.64 0.46 0.96
N LEU A 82 9.77 -0.72 1.59
CA LEU A 82 10.12 -0.87 3.01
C LEU A 82 11.45 -0.20 3.33
N SER A 83 12.48 -0.41 2.51
CA SER A 83 13.82 0.18 2.70
C SER A 83 13.80 1.71 2.73
N ARG A 84 12.83 2.34 2.06
CA ARG A 84 12.66 3.81 2.01
C ARG A 84 11.72 4.34 3.10
N ASN A 85 11.08 3.45 3.86
CA ASN A 85 10.12 3.80 4.90
C ASN A 85 10.84 4.02 6.25
N ALA A 86 10.67 5.21 6.81
CA ALA A 86 11.24 5.56 8.11
C ALA A 86 10.67 4.69 9.26
N GLY A 87 9.37 4.37 9.22
CA GLY A 87 8.73 3.52 10.23
C GLY A 87 9.29 2.10 10.20
N TYR A 88 9.55 1.56 9.00
CA TYR A 88 10.19 0.26 8.86
C TYR A 88 11.63 0.24 9.41
N ALA A 89 12.40 1.30 9.16
CA ALA A 89 13.75 1.42 9.70
C ALA A 89 13.75 1.45 11.24
N GLU A 90 12.77 2.11 11.85
CA GLU A 90 12.61 2.12 13.31
C GLU A 90 12.16 0.74 13.84
N TYR A 91 11.23 0.06 13.16
CA TYR A 91 10.83 -1.32 13.48
C TYR A 91 12.03 -2.28 13.47
N ARG A 92 12.89 -2.22 12.44
CA ARG A 92 14.11 -3.03 12.35
C ARG A 92 15.06 -2.78 13.53
N LYS A 93 15.25 -1.53 13.92
CA LYS A 93 16.03 -1.16 15.11
C LYS A 93 15.42 -1.70 16.40
N ALA A 94 14.10 -1.58 16.56
CA ALA A 94 13.38 -2.04 17.74
C ALA A 94 13.39 -3.57 17.89
N THR A 95 13.34 -4.30 16.77
CA THR A 95 13.38 -5.77 16.75
C THR A 95 14.79 -6.37 16.73
N GLY A 96 15.83 -5.54 16.63
CA GLY A 96 17.23 -5.98 16.61
C GLY A 96 17.63 -6.71 15.33
N LYS A 97 16.94 -6.46 14.21
CA LYS A 97 17.24 -7.06 12.91
C LYS A 97 18.17 -6.19 12.06
#